data_AF-A0A397BW67-F1
#
_entry.id   AF-A0A397BW67-F1
#
_cell.length_a   1.000
_cell.length_b   1.000
_cell.length_c   1.000
_cell.angle_alpha   90.00
_cell.angle_beta   90.00
_cell.angle_gamma   90.00
#
_symmetry.space_group_name_H-M   'P 1'
#
loop_
_entity.id
_entity.type
_entity.pdbx_description
1 polymer ?
#
loop_
_entity_poly.entity_id
_entity_poly.type
_entity_poly.pdbx_seq_one_letter_code
_entity_poly.pdbx_strand_id
1 'polypeptide(L)'
;MTQECELLDDMEKRLKKRAYIRTFMKTYRKKEKRGHEQLKAQKVQLENEVRAMFLSTGRYVRTKTMLSWKDIASALATSKNEVLDTNQQLRAQVMSLHGIVQEMHHWVGIMRPLTVTSSWRNVSLPESPTSRSLAKDWISRQLLEQMNRVLTSQPFPADHAKYHDWDMIFSDDDSHFHIKQCSQFVWDVPIESVVTLYYRHTCSALWLDGHQPLGLQSLKEETEQTTLHQLISRAGEHVNLLSGISRGKDCCHIVLKQIQDDDSFALNGRRQRNRTAW
;
A
#
# COMPACT_ATOMS: atom_id res chain seq x y z
N MET A 1 6.06 35.24 69.05
CA MET A 1 6.04 36.69 68.78
C MET A 1 6.92 37.09 67.58
N THR A 2 8.09 36.45 67.37
CA THR A 2 8.98 36.70 66.21
C THR A 2 8.43 36.20 64.87
N GLN A 3 7.79 35.03 64.86
CA GLN A 3 7.26 34.38 63.65
C GLN A 3 6.05 35.13 63.04
N GLU A 4 5.29 35.84 63.88
CA GLU A 4 4.09 36.60 63.48
C GLU A 4 4.47 37.95 62.84
N CYS A 5 5.57 38.57 63.30
CA CYS A 5 6.16 39.75 62.65
C CYS A 5 6.75 39.42 61.27
N GLU A 6 7.39 38.26 61.11
CA GLU A 6 7.94 37.84 59.81
C GLU A 6 6.83 37.54 58.79
N LEU A 7 5.72 36.93 59.22
CA LEU A 7 4.54 36.70 58.37
C LEU A 7 3.88 38.01 57.93
N LEU A 8 3.82 39.01 58.81
CA LEU A 8 3.28 40.33 58.48
C LEU A 8 4.17 41.08 57.48
N ASP A 9 5.49 41.04 57.64
CA ASP A 9 6.45 41.66 56.70
C ASP A 9 6.45 40.96 55.33
N ASP A 10 6.34 39.62 55.28
CA ASP A 10 6.18 38.90 54.01
C ASP A 10 4.84 39.25 53.32
N MET A 11 3.76 39.38 54.11
CA MET A 11 2.45 39.78 53.59
C MET A 11 2.48 41.21 53.03
N GLU A 12 3.19 42.13 53.69
CA GLU A 12 3.37 43.51 53.22
C GLU A 12 4.22 43.56 51.93
N LYS A 13 5.31 42.79 51.85
CA LYS A 13 6.12 42.63 50.64
C LYS A 13 5.29 42.09 49.47
N ARG A 14 4.44 41.09 49.72
CA ARG A 14 3.52 40.53 48.72
C ARG A 14 2.48 41.56 48.26
N LEU A 15 1.94 42.37 49.17
CA LEU A 15 1.00 43.45 48.85
C LEU A 15 1.67 44.55 47.99
N LYS A 16 2.86 45.00 48.36
CA LYS A 16 3.66 45.97 47.58
C LYS A 16 4.01 45.44 46.19
N LYS A 17 4.42 44.18 46.08
CA LYS A 17 4.69 43.52 44.78
C LYS A 17 3.43 43.45 43.90
N ARG A 18 2.27 43.10 44.48
CA ARG A 18 0.99 43.09 43.75
C ARG A 18 0.54 44.48 43.32
N ALA A 19 0.81 45.51 44.11
CA ALA A 19 0.52 46.90 43.74
C ALA A 19 1.42 47.33 42.57
N TYR A 20 2.73 47.10 42.68
CA TYR A 20 3.69 47.38 41.61
C TYR A 20 3.34 46.67 40.29
N ILE A 21 3.09 45.36 40.33
CA ILE A 21 2.71 44.58 39.14
C ILE A 21 1.42 45.12 38.51
N ARG A 22 0.42 45.52 39.32
CA ARG A 22 -0.82 46.13 38.79
C ARG A 22 -0.54 47.43 38.06
N THR A 23 0.29 48.31 38.63
CA THR A 23 0.66 49.60 38.01
C THR A 23 1.49 49.39 36.73
N PHE A 24 2.42 48.44 36.76
CA PHE A 24 3.24 48.04 35.62
C PHE A 24 2.39 47.47 34.47
N MET A 25 1.47 46.55 34.77
CA MET A 25 0.56 45.99 33.76
C MET A 25 -0.40 47.06 33.19
N LYS A 26 -0.86 48.02 34.01
CA LYS A 26 -1.69 49.14 33.55
C LYS A 26 -0.94 50.06 32.58
N THR A 27 0.33 50.36 32.87
CA THR A 27 1.17 51.19 31.98
C THR A 27 1.53 50.45 30.71
N TYR A 28 1.83 49.15 30.79
CA TYR A 28 2.08 48.29 29.63
C TYR A 28 0.86 48.26 28.67
N ARG A 29 -0.33 47.96 29.20
CA ARG A 29 -1.58 47.96 28.40
C ARG A 29 -1.86 49.32 27.76
N LYS A 30 -1.58 50.42 28.45
CA LYS A 30 -1.69 51.78 27.87
C LYS A 30 -0.69 52.03 26.75
N LYS A 31 0.53 51.48 26.83
CA LYS A 31 1.54 51.59 25.76
C LYS A 31 1.09 50.80 24.53
N GLU A 32 0.62 49.58 24.71
CA GLU A 32 0.09 48.73 23.64
C GLU A 32 -1.12 49.36 22.95
N LYS A 33 -2.07 49.89 23.74
CA LYS A 33 -3.24 50.62 23.21
C LYS A 33 -2.84 51.83 22.38
N ARG A 34 -1.88 52.64 22.85
CA ARG A 34 -1.37 53.80 22.10
C ARG A 34 -0.68 53.39 20.80
N GLY A 35 0.09 52.30 20.80
CA GLY A 35 0.71 51.77 19.58
C GLY A 35 -0.34 51.33 18.55
N HIS A 36 -1.40 50.66 19.01
CA HIS A 36 -2.52 50.29 18.14
C HIS A 36 -3.30 51.51 17.61
N GLU A 37 -3.55 52.51 18.45
CA GLU A 37 -4.19 53.78 18.05
C GLU A 37 -3.32 54.54 17.02
N GLN A 38 -1.99 54.56 17.20
CA GLN A 38 -1.05 55.15 16.23
C GLN A 38 -1.08 54.43 14.88
N LEU A 39 -1.03 53.09 14.86
CA LEU A 39 -1.14 52.31 13.63
C LEU A 39 -2.48 52.55 12.92
N LYS A 40 -3.57 52.67 13.68
CA LYS A 40 -4.89 52.98 13.12
C LYS A 40 -4.94 54.37 12.51
N ALA A 41 -4.33 55.37 13.16
CA ALA A 41 -4.21 56.72 12.63
C ALA A 41 -3.35 56.76 11.35
N GLN A 42 -2.21 56.06 11.33
CA GLN A 42 -1.36 55.94 10.13
C GLN A 42 -2.10 55.28 8.97
N LYS A 43 -2.88 54.23 9.23
CA LYS A 43 -3.72 53.61 8.20
C LYS A 43 -4.68 54.62 7.57
N VAL A 44 -5.40 55.39 8.38
CA VAL A 44 -6.36 56.40 7.89
C VAL A 44 -5.64 57.50 7.12
N GLN A 45 -4.47 57.95 7.58
CA GLN A 45 -3.65 58.92 6.87
C GLN A 45 -3.24 58.42 5.48
N LEU A 46 -2.69 57.20 5.40
CA LEU A 46 -2.27 56.60 4.14
C LEU A 46 -3.46 56.37 3.19
N GLU A 47 -4.61 55.96 3.71
CA GLU A 47 -5.85 55.84 2.90
C GLU A 47 -6.28 57.19 2.32
N ASN A 48 -6.15 58.27 3.09
CA ASN A 48 -6.47 59.63 2.64
C ASN A 48 -5.44 60.16 1.64
N GLU A 49 -4.14 59.90 1.84
CA GLU A 49 -3.08 60.27 0.90
C GLU A 49 -3.26 59.55 -0.45
N VAL A 50 -3.58 58.26 -0.41
CA VAL A 50 -3.94 57.48 -1.60
C VAL A 50 -5.18 58.07 -2.28
N ARG A 51 -6.24 58.41 -1.51
CA ARG A 51 -7.46 59.05 -2.04
C ARG A 51 -7.18 60.43 -2.65
N ALA A 52 -6.31 61.22 -2.04
CA ALA A 52 -5.88 62.52 -2.54
C ALA A 52 -5.04 62.38 -3.83
N MET A 53 -4.16 61.38 -3.91
CA MET A 53 -3.44 61.04 -5.14
C MET A 53 -4.41 60.59 -6.25
N PHE A 54 -5.45 59.82 -5.92
CA PHE A 54 -6.51 59.47 -6.88
C PHE A 54 -7.25 60.70 -7.43
N LEU A 55 -7.59 61.67 -6.57
CA LEU A 55 -8.33 62.87 -6.96
C LEU A 55 -7.47 63.90 -7.72
N SER A 56 -6.21 64.08 -7.30
CA SER A 56 -5.29 65.09 -7.86
C SER A 56 -4.73 64.71 -9.22
N THR A 57 -4.54 63.43 -9.49
CA THR A 57 -3.89 62.98 -10.72
C THR A 57 -4.89 62.70 -11.85
N GLY A 58 -6.20 62.58 -11.56
CA GLY A 58 -7.30 62.38 -12.53
C GLY A 58 -7.21 61.12 -13.41
N ARG A 59 -6.06 60.46 -13.39
CA ARG A 59 -5.70 59.24 -14.10
C ARG A 59 -5.01 58.38 -13.06
N TYR A 60 -5.78 57.50 -12.45
CA TYR A 60 -5.23 56.16 -12.33
C TYR A 60 -4.88 55.79 -13.77
N VAL A 61 -3.59 55.77 -14.12
CA VAL A 61 -3.17 54.96 -15.26
C VAL A 61 -3.47 53.54 -14.80
N ARG A 62 -4.74 53.14 -14.92
CA ARG A 62 -5.15 51.76 -15.05
C ARG A 62 -4.52 51.37 -16.38
N THR A 63 -3.22 51.13 -16.37
CA THR A 63 -2.63 50.30 -17.40
C THR A 63 -3.53 49.08 -17.38
N LYS A 64 -4.31 48.86 -18.45
CA LYS A 64 -5.28 47.74 -18.54
C LYS A 64 -4.61 46.37 -18.29
N THR A 65 -3.29 46.37 -18.13
CA THR A 65 -2.39 45.27 -17.81
C THR A 65 -2.12 45.06 -16.32
N MET A 66 -2.51 45.94 -15.39
CA MET A 66 -2.25 45.76 -13.95
C MET A 66 -3.52 45.36 -13.19
N LEU A 67 -3.49 44.16 -12.60
CA LEU A 67 -4.51 43.61 -11.72
C LEU A 67 -4.56 44.39 -10.40
N SER A 68 -5.73 44.42 -9.75
CA SER A 68 -5.83 45.06 -8.44
C SER A 68 -5.03 44.24 -7.40
N TRP A 69 -4.47 44.91 -6.40
CA TRP A 69 -3.79 44.21 -5.29
C TRP A 69 -4.69 43.22 -4.56
N LYS A 70 -6.01 43.46 -4.56
CA LYS A 70 -7.00 42.51 -4.05
C LYS A 70 -7.04 41.24 -4.88
N ASP A 71 -7.03 41.37 -6.21
CA ASP A 71 -7.04 40.24 -7.13
C ASP A 71 -5.71 39.47 -7.03
N ILE A 72 -4.57 40.17 -7.00
CA ILE A 72 -3.24 39.57 -6.81
C ILE A 72 -3.18 38.81 -5.47
N ALA A 73 -3.64 39.42 -4.37
CA ALA A 73 -3.67 38.76 -3.06
C ALA A 73 -4.59 37.54 -3.04
N SER A 74 -5.75 37.60 -3.72
CA SER A 74 -6.65 36.46 -3.86
C SER A 74 -6.02 35.33 -4.67
N ALA A 75 -5.38 35.64 -5.81
CA ALA A 75 -4.72 34.64 -6.65
C ALA A 75 -3.55 33.96 -5.91
N LEU A 76 -2.76 34.73 -5.16
CA LEU A 76 -1.70 34.20 -4.29
C LEU A 76 -2.26 33.34 -3.15
N ALA A 77 -3.39 33.73 -2.56
CA ALA A 77 -4.05 32.94 -1.52
C ALA A 77 -4.59 31.62 -2.06
N THR A 78 -5.23 31.63 -3.22
CA THR A 78 -5.71 30.41 -3.90
C THR A 78 -4.54 29.50 -4.25
N SER A 79 -3.50 30.04 -4.90
CA SER A 79 -2.30 29.27 -5.24
C SER A 79 -1.59 28.69 -4.00
N LYS A 80 -1.52 29.45 -2.92
CA LYS A 80 -1.01 28.94 -1.63
C LYS A 80 -1.84 27.76 -1.13
N ASN A 81 -3.17 27.88 -1.14
CA ASN A 81 -4.04 26.80 -0.67
C ASN A 81 -3.90 25.55 -1.55
N GLU A 82 -3.81 25.71 -2.87
CA GLU A 82 -3.54 24.61 -3.79
C GLU A 82 -2.20 23.92 -3.48
N VAL A 83 -1.14 24.69 -3.21
CA VAL A 83 0.16 24.14 -2.81
C VAL A 83 0.08 23.43 -1.45
N LEU A 84 -0.70 23.94 -0.50
CA LEU A 84 -0.88 23.30 0.80
C LEU A 84 -1.66 21.99 0.69
N ASP A 85 -2.76 21.98 -0.07
CA ASP A 85 -3.58 20.81 -0.30
C ASP A 85 -2.78 19.72 -1.03
N THR A 86 -2.03 20.09 -2.07
CA THR A 86 -1.15 19.15 -2.77
C THR A 86 -0.04 18.62 -1.86
N ASN A 87 0.57 19.47 -1.03
CA ASN A 87 1.58 19.01 -0.06
C ASN A 87 0.98 18.04 0.96
N GLN A 88 -0.22 18.31 1.47
CA GLN A 88 -0.91 17.43 2.40
C GLN A 88 -1.24 16.08 1.75
N GLN A 89 -1.73 16.08 0.51
CA GLN A 89 -1.99 14.86 -0.25
C GLN A 89 -0.70 14.06 -0.49
N LEU A 90 0.39 14.70 -0.89
CA LEU A 90 1.69 14.06 -1.10
C LEU A 90 2.23 13.46 0.21
N ARG A 91 2.13 14.17 1.34
CA ARG A 91 2.52 13.64 2.65
C ARG A 91 1.71 12.40 3.02
N ALA A 92 0.40 12.43 2.81
CA ALA A 92 -0.46 11.28 3.05
C ALA A 92 -0.06 10.08 2.16
N GLN A 93 0.25 10.32 0.89
CA GLN A 93 0.75 9.28 -0.02
C GLN A 93 2.09 8.70 0.44
N VAL A 94 3.04 9.54 0.85
CA VAL A 94 4.34 9.09 1.37
C VAL A 94 4.16 8.24 2.63
N MET A 95 3.29 8.65 3.56
CA MET A 95 3.01 7.87 4.76
C MET A 95 2.39 6.50 4.41
N SER A 96 1.46 6.45 3.46
CA SER A 96 0.85 5.21 2.99
C SER A 96 1.88 4.27 2.33
N LEU A 97 2.73 4.80 1.44
CA LEU A 97 3.81 4.03 0.82
C LEU A 97 4.81 3.52 1.85
N HIS A 98 5.15 4.32 2.86
CA HIS A 98 6.03 3.89 3.94
C HIS A 98 5.42 2.71 4.72
N GLY A 99 4.12 2.74 4.99
CA GLY A 99 3.39 1.62 5.59
C GLY A 99 3.49 0.35 4.74
N ILE A 100 3.22 0.45 3.44
CA ILE A 100 3.32 -0.68 2.49
C ILE A 100 4.75 -1.25 2.47
N VAL A 101 5.78 -0.39 2.44
CA VAL A 101 7.19 -0.84 2.45
C VAL A 101 7.52 -1.59 3.74
N GLN A 102 7.03 -1.13 4.89
CA GLN A 102 7.23 -1.81 6.17
C GLN A 102 6.52 -3.17 6.20
N GLU A 103 5.26 -3.23 5.76
CA GLU A 103 4.50 -4.48 5.63
C GLU A 103 5.23 -5.48 4.72
N MET A 104 5.69 -5.00 3.56
CA MET A 104 6.44 -5.81 2.60
C MET A 104 7.77 -6.31 3.15
N HIS A 105 8.53 -5.44 3.81
CA HIS A 105 9.80 -5.82 4.41
C HIS A 105 9.60 -6.87 5.50
N HIS A 106 8.55 -6.73 6.32
CA HIS A 106 8.18 -7.72 7.32
C HIS A 106 7.76 -9.04 6.68
N TRP A 107 6.90 -8.99 5.67
CA TRP A 107 6.42 -10.15 4.92
C TRP A 107 7.56 -10.93 4.24
N VAL A 108 8.45 -10.25 3.52
CA VAL A 108 9.66 -10.86 2.95
C VAL A 108 10.55 -11.44 4.05
N GLY A 109 10.64 -10.78 5.20
CA GLY A 109 11.37 -11.26 6.38
C GLY A 109 10.84 -12.60 6.89
N ILE A 110 9.52 -12.79 6.94
CA ILE A 110 8.86 -14.06 7.31
C ILE A 110 9.09 -15.13 6.25
N MET A 111 9.06 -14.75 4.97
CA MET A 111 9.35 -15.66 3.86
C MET A 111 10.83 -16.09 3.80
N ARG A 112 11.73 -15.32 4.41
CA ARG A 112 13.16 -15.63 4.47
C ARG A 112 13.39 -16.63 5.62
N PRO A 113 13.96 -17.82 5.37
CA PRO A 113 14.18 -18.80 6.43
C PRO A 113 15.20 -18.24 7.42
N LEU A 114 14.78 -18.01 8.67
CA LEU A 114 15.73 -17.80 9.78
C LEU A 114 16.24 -19.13 10.34
N THR A 115 15.63 -20.25 9.95
CA THR A 115 16.03 -21.60 10.35
C THR A 115 15.92 -22.58 9.17
N VAL A 116 16.76 -23.62 9.20
CA VAL A 116 16.94 -24.64 8.15
C VAL A 116 15.66 -25.44 7.85
N THR A 117 14.59 -25.26 8.62
CA THR A 117 13.34 -26.05 8.50
C THR A 117 12.13 -25.27 7.96
N SER A 118 12.11 -23.93 8.00
CA SER A 118 11.02 -23.15 7.40
C SER A 118 11.35 -22.86 5.93
N SER A 119 11.16 -23.84 5.06
CA SER A 119 11.49 -23.63 3.65
C SER A 119 10.58 -22.52 3.08
N TRP A 120 11.20 -21.49 2.52
CA TRP A 120 10.81 -20.56 1.44
C TRP A 120 9.83 -21.11 0.38
N ARG A 121 9.50 -22.40 0.43
CA ARG A 121 8.44 -23.09 -0.31
C ARG A 121 7.03 -22.77 0.21
N ASN A 122 6.89 -22.28 1.44
CA ASN A 122 5.60 -21.86 1.98
C ASN A 122 5.42 -20.37 1.71
N VAL A 123 4.37 -20.04 0.98
CA VAL A 123 4.05 -18.65 0.66
C VAL A 123 2.77 -18.21 1.34
N SER A 124 2.76 -16.95 1.78
CA SER A 124 1.64 -16.33 2.46
C SER A 124 1.10 -15.11 1.70
N LEU A 125 -0.17 -14.79 1.89
CA LEU A 125 -0.79 -13.58 1.36
C LEU A 125 -1.29 -12.67 2.49
N PRO A 126 -0.85 -11.40 2.52
CA PRO A 126 -1.32 -10.45 3.52
C PRO A 126 -2.78 -10.02 3.27
N GLU A 127 -3.41 -9.47 4.30
CA GLU A 127 -4.80 -8.96 4.25
C GLU A 127 -4.92 -7.64 3.48
N SER A 128 -3.94 -6.75 3.64
CA SER A 128 -3.92 -5.42 2.99
C SER A 128 -3.97 -5.54 1.46
N PRO A 129 -4.95 -4.91 0.76
CA PRO A 129 -5.15 -5.13 -0.68
C PRO A 129 -3.93 -4.81 -1.55
N THR A 130 -3.22 -3.72 -1.26
CA THR A 130 -2.03 -3.31 -2.00
C THR A 130 -0.88 -4.28 -1.77
N SER A 131 -0.66 -4.65 -0.50
CA SER A 131 0.36 -5.61 -0.13
C SER A 131 0.06 -6.99 -0.71
N ARG A 132 -1.21 -7.39 -0.74
CA ARG A 132 -1.68 -8.64 -1.33
C ARG A 132 -1.42 -8.70 -2.83
N SER A 133 -1.69 -7.61 -3.57
CA SER A 133 -1.39 -7.54 -5.00
C SER A 133 0.11 -7.71 -5.26
N LEU A 134 0.94 -6.97 -4.53
CA LEU A 134 2.39 -7.03 -4.70
C LEU A 134 2.97 -8.40 -4.29
N ALA A 135 2.41 -9.05 -3.26
CA ALA A 135 2.77 -10.41 -2.88
C ALA A 135 2.46 -11.42 -4.00
N LYS A 136 1.25 -11.36 -4.58
CA LYS A 136 0.87 -12.20 -5.72
C LYS A 136 1.81 -12.00 -6.92
N ASP A 137 2.12 -10.76 -7.25
CA ASP A 137 3.03 -10.42 -8.36
C ASP A 137 4.47 -10.89 -8.10
N TRP A 138 4.94 -10.79 -6.87
CA TRP A 138 6.26 -11.25 -6.49
C TRP A 138 6.37 -12.79 -6.58
N ILE A 139 5.39 -13.51 -6.03
CA ILE A 139 5.36 -14.98 -6.05
C ILE A 139 5.30 -15.48 -7.50
N SER A 140 4.42 -14.91 -8.34
CA SER A 140 4.27 -15.32 -9.73
C SER A 140 5.55 -15.05 -10.54
N ARG A 141 6.15 -13.87 -10.37
CA ARG A 141 7.41 -13.51 -11.05
C ARG A 141 8.56 -14.43 -10.65
N GLN A 142 8.69 -14.74 -9.36
CA GLN A 142 9.70 -15.69 -8.87
C GLN A 142 9.54 -17.07 -9.53
N LEU A 143 8.31 -17.57 -9.67
CA LEU A 143 8.07 -18.86 -10.32
C LEU A 143 8.37 -18.83 -11.82
N LEU A 144 8.01 -17.74 -12.52
CA LEU A 144 8.32 -17.54 -13.93
C LEU A 144 9.84 -17.50 -14.18
N GLU A 145 10.60 -16.83 -13.31
CA GLU A 145 12.06 -16.81 -13.39
C GLU A 145 12.67 -18.21 -13.16
N GLN A 146 12.08 -19.01 -12.27
CA GLN A 146 12.54 -20.38 -12.00
C GLN A 146 12.14 -21.39 -13.07
N MET A 147 11.08 -21.11 -13.83
CA MET A 147 10.47 -22.00 -14.81
C MET A 147 11.49 -22.58 -15.79
N ASN A 148 12.31 -21.73 -16.42
CA ASN A 148 13.28 -22.18 -17.43
C ASN A 148 14.25 -23.23 -16.86
N ARG A 149 14.70 -23.04 -15.61
CA ARG A 149 15.57 -24.00 -14.93
C ARG A 149 14.85 -25.32 -14.67
N VAL A 150 13.59 -25.26 -14.23
CA VAL A 150 12.79 -26.46 -13.96
C VAL A 150 12.53 -27.23 -15.25
N LEU A 151 12.03 -26.57 -16.30
CA LEU A 151 11.70 -27.22 -17.57
C LEU A 151 12.95 -27.82 -18.26
N THR A 152 14.08 -27.11 -18.26
CA THR A 152 15.33 -27.60 -18.88
C THR A 152 15.91 -28.81 -18.14
N SER A 153 15.63 -28.96 -16.85
CA SER A 153 16.08 -30.11 -16.06
C SER A 153 15.27 -31.40 -16.34
N GLN A 154 14.15 -31.29 -17.04
CA GLN A 154 13.30 -32.43 -17.37
C GLN A 154 13.62 -32.98 -18.76
N PRO A 155 13.58 -34.31 -18.96
CA PRO A 155 13.98 -34.94 -20.22
C PRO A 155 12.83 -34.91 -21.25
N PHE A 156 12.28 -33.73 -21.53
CA PHE A 156 11.23 -33.57 -22.53
C PHE A 156 11.74 -33.86 -23.95
N PRO A 157 11.05 -34.72 -24.73
CA PRO A 157 11.42 -35.00 -26.12
C PRO A 157 11.29 -33.76 -27.02
N ALA A 158 12.31 -33.51 -27.85
CA ALA A 158 12.31 -32.37 -28.77
C ALA A 158 11.36 -32.52 -29.96
N ASP A 159 10.95 -33.74 -30.29
CA ASP A 159 10.10 -34.10 -31.44
C ASP A 159 8.60 -33.94 -31.16
N HIS A 160 8.23 -33.22 -30.10
CA HIS A 160 6.86 -33.06 -29.62
C HIS A 160 6.14 -34.39 -29.32
N ALA A 161 6.89 -35.50 -29.19
CA ALA A 161 6.30 -36.77 -28.80
C ALA A 161 5.62 -36.65 -27.44
N LYS A 162 4.56 -37.43 -27.27
CA LYS A 162 3.85 -37.53 -26.00
C LYS A 162 4.84 -38.01 -24.93
N TYR A 163 4.98 -37.22 -23.87
CA TYR A 163 5.77 -37.58 -22.71
C TYR A 163 4.89 -37.50 -21.47
N HIS A 164 4.97 -38.49 -20.61
CA HIS A 164 4.30 -38.48 -19.32
C HIS A 164 5.16 -39.26 -18.33
N ASP A 165 5.56 -38.59 -17.26
CA ASP A 165 6.36 -39.13 -16.19
C ASP A 165 5.70 -38.76 -14.86
N TRP A 166 5.69 -39.72 -13.94
CA TRP A 166 5.07 -39.61 -12.65
C TRP A 166 5.92 -40.36 -11.63
N ASP A 167 6.35 -39.63 -10.61
CA ASP A 167 7.24 -40.15 -9.58
C ASP A 167 6.71 -39.76 -8.19
N MET A 168 6.82 -40.70 -7.25
CA MET A 168 6.43 -40.54 -5.85
C MET A 168 7.67 -40.70 -4.98
N ILE A 169 8.14 -39.58 -4.45
CA ILE A 169 9.38 -39.47 -3.70
C ILE A 169 9.03 -39.38 -2.22
N PHE A 170 9.37 -40.39 -1.44
CA PHE A 170 9.19 -40.39 0.02
C PHE A 170 10.32 -39.62 0.69
N SER A 171 10.02 -38.95 1.80
CA SER A 171 11.04 -38.31 2.61
C SER A 171 11.86 -39.36 3.38
N ASP A 172 13.12 -39.03 3.69
CA ASP A 172 14.02 -39.95 4.41
C ASP A 172 13.48 -40.37 5.79
N ASP A 173 12.63 -39.54 6.39
CA ASP A 173 11.96 -39.78 7.68
C ASP A 173 10.55 -40.39 7.54
N ASP A 174 10.12 -40.71 6.32
CA ASP A 174 8.81 -41.27 5.97
C ASP A 174 7.60 -40.43 6.45
N SER A 175 7.84 -39.16 6.79
CA SER A 175 6.82 -38.24 7.31
C SER A 175 5.93 -37.66 6.22
N HIS A 176 6.43 -37.58 4.98
CA HIS A 176 5.69 -37.05 3.84
C HIS A 176 6.20 -37.65 2.53
N PHE A 177 5.43 -37.43 1.46
CA PHE A 177 5.83 -37.77 0.11
C PHE A 177 5.59 -36.58 -0.82
N HIS A 178 6.39 -36.51 -1.87
CA HIS A 178 6.24 -35.59 -2.97
C HIS A 178 5.79 -36.34 -4.21
N ILE A 179 4.80 -35.80 -4.91
CA ILE A 179 4.44 -36.26 -6.24
C ILE A 179 5.04 -35.28 -7.24
N LYS A 180 5.87 -35.81 -8.14
CA LYS A 180 6.37 -35.08 -9.29
C LYS A 180 5.67 -35.62 -10.53
N GLN A 181 5.07 -34.72 -11.31
CA GLN A 181 4.45 -35.06 -12.59
C GLN A 181 5.07 -34.18 -13.67
N CYS A 182 5.47 -34.78 -14.79
CA CYS A 182 5.94 -34.08 -15.98
C CYS A 182 5.16 -34.59 -17.19
N SER A 183 4.71 -33.70 -18.05
CA SER A 183 3.80 -34.08 -19.14
C SER A 183 3.96 -33.17 -20.34
N GLN A 184 3.99 -33.77 -21.54
CA GLN A 184 4.04 -33.11 -22.84
C GLN A 184 3.00 -33.74 -23.75
N PHE A 185 2.10 -32.91 -24.29
CA PHE A 185 1.05 -33.33 -25.21
C PHE A 185 0.82 -32.25 -26.27
N VAL A 186 0.42 -32.68 -27.46
CA VAL A 186 -0.11 -31.78 -28.50
C VAL A 186 -1.63 -31.73 -28.36
N TRP A 187 -2.18 -30.52 -28.39
CA TRP A 187 -3.61 -30.28 -28.31
C TRP A 187 -4.08 -29.71 -29.65
N ASP A 188 -5.11 -30.32 -30.24
CA ASP A 188 -5.72 -29.86 -31.51
C ASP A 188 -6.73 -28.72 -31.26
N VAL A 189 -6.34 -27.73 -30.44
CA VAL A 189 -7.15 -26.55 -30.13
C VAL A 189 -6.27 -25.29 -30.08
N PRO A 190 -6.85 -24.08 -30.25
CA PRO A 190 -6.09 -22.84 -30.11
C PRO A 190 -5.42 -22.73 -28.74
N ILE A 191 -4.22 -22.13 -28.70
CA ILE A 191 -3.47 -21.89 -27.45
C ILE A 191 -4.31 -21.16 -26.41
N GLU A 192 -5.13 -20.20 -26.82
CA GLU A 192 -6.01 -19.44 -25.93
C GLU A 192 -7.05 -20.30 -25.21
N SER A 193 -7.51 -21.39 -25.82
CA SER A 193 -8.42 -22.34 -25.17
C SER A 193 -7.73 -23.08 -24.04
N VAL A 194 -6.48 -23.51 -24.26
CA VAL A 194 -5.65 -24.16 -23.24
C VAL A 194 -5.28 -23.18 -22.13
N VAL A 195 -4.88 -21.97 -22.49
CA VAL A 195 -4.57 -20.90 -21.53
C VAL A 195 -5.79 -20.58 -20.67
N THR A 196 -6.97 -20.43 -21.26
CA THR A 196 -8.22 -20.18 -20.52
C THR A 196 -8.52 -21.33 -19.55
N LEU A 197 -8.36 -22.58 -19.99
CA LEU A 197 -8.56 -23.76 -19.16
C LEU A 197 -7.62 -23.75 -17.93
N TYR A 198 -6.32 -23.52 -18.12
CA TYR A 198 -5.35 -23.54 -17.02
C TYR A 198 -5.30 -22.27 -16.18
N TYR A 199 -5.75 -21.12 -16.69
CA TYR A 199 -5.70 -19.83 -15.99
C TYR A 199 -7.01 -19.47 -15.27
N ARG A 200 -8.18 -19.77 -15.88
CA ARG A 200 -9.52 -19.46 -15.31
C ARG A 200 -10.23 -20.68 -14.74
N HIS A 201 -9.86 -21.87 -15.18
CA HIS A 201 -10.46 -23.13 -14.72
C HIS A 201 -9.41 -24.07 -14.12
N THR A 202 -8.35 -23.50 -13.52
CA THR A 202 -7.20 -24.22 -12.97
C THR A 202 -7.59 -25.41 -12.10
N CYS A 203 -8.54 -25.24 -11.19
CA CYS A 203 -8.98 -26.32 -10.31
C CYS A 203 -9.60 -27.50 -11.07
N SER A 204 -10.31 -27.21 -12.17
CA SER A 204 -10.88 -28.23 -13.07
C SER A 204 -9.79 -28.86 -13.93
N ALA A 205 -8.89 -28.05 -14.48
CA ALA A 205 -7.77 -28.51 -15.30
C ALA A 205 -6.86 -29.47 -14.53
N LEU A 206 -6.70 -29.25 -13.22
CA LEU A 206 -5.89 -30.07 -12.31
C LEU A 206 -6.70 -31.10 -11.50
N TRP A 207 -7.99 -31.27 -11.80
CA TRP A 207 -8.84 -32.30 -11.19
C TRP A 207 -8.87 -32.26 -9.65
N LEU A 208 -8.79 -31.07 -9.06
CA LEU A 208 -8.58 -30.90 -7.62
C LEU A 208 -9.80 -31.24 -6.76
N ASP A 209 -10.98 -31.33 -7.38
CA ASP A 209 -12.23 -31.76 -6.73
C ASP A 209 -12.72 -33.14 -7.25
N GLY A 210 -11.80 -33.92 -7.86
CA GLY A 210 -12.10 -35.25 -8.41
C GLY A 210 -12.59 -35.23 -9.86
N HIS A 211 -13.11 -36.38 -10.32
CA HIS A 211 -13.47 -36.62 -11.73
C HIS A 211 -14.86 -36.11 -12.16
N GLN A 212 -15.53 -35.27 -11.34
CA GLN A 212 -16.82 -34.67 -11.72
C GLN A 212 -16.65 -33.21 -12.12
N PRO A 213 -17.47 -32.68 -13.05
CA PRO A 213 -17.45 -31.27 -13.42
C PRO A 213 -17.59 -30.40 -12.15
N LEU A 214 -16.61 -29.53 -11.91
CA LEU A 214 -16.67 -28.54 -10.86
C LEU A 214 -17.86 -27.60 -11.14
N GLY A 215 -18.95 -27.77 -10.39
CA GLY A 215 -20.05 -26.79 -10.32
C GLY A 215 -19.71 -25.57 -9.45
N LEU A 216 -18.49 -25.48 -8.94
CA LEU A 216 -18.02 -24.47 -7.99
C LEU A 216 -17.13 -23.44 -8.70
N GLN A 217 -17.54 -22.17 -8.63
CA GLN A 217 -16.70 -21.05 -9.03
C GLN A 217 -15.54 -20.90 -8.03
N SER A 218 -14.37 -21.44 -8.38
CA SER A 218 -13.18 -21.36 -7.53
C SER A 218 -12.45 -20.02 -7.64
N LEU A 219 -12.60 -19.30 -8.75
CA LEU A 219 -11.95 -18.01 -8.96
C LEU A 219 -12.48 -16.97 -7.96
N LYS A 220 -11.59 -16.41 -7.14
CA LYS A 220 -11.90 -15.39 -6.12
C LYS A 220 -11.35 -14.02 -6.47
N GLU A 221 -10.13 -13.97 -6.99
CA GLU A 221 -9.47 -12.73 -7.38
C GLU A 221 -8.88 -12.90 -8.78
N GLU A 222 -9.05 -11.89 -9.62
CA GLU A 222 -8.48 -11.86 -10.97
C GLU A 222 -7.84 -10.48 -11.17
N THR A 223 -6.63 -10.51 -11.70
CA THR A 223 -5.92 -9.35 -12.23
C THR A 223 -5.45 -9.69 -13.64
N GLU A 224 -4.81 -8.74 -14.32
CA GLU A 224 -4.28 -8.96 -15.67
C GLU A 224 -3.26 -10.12 -15.73
N GLN A 225 -2.44 -10.29 -14.68
CA GLN A 225 -1.30 -11.21 -14.65
C GLN A 225 -1.42 -12.33 -13.61
N THR A 226 -2.37 -12.25 -12.67
CA THR A 226 -2.57 -13.28 -11.65
C THR A 226 -4.04 -13.60 -11.40
N THR A 227 -4.35 -14.88 -11.13
CA THR A 227 -5.64 -15.35 -10.63
C THR A 227 -5.46 -16.09 -9.31
N LEU A 228 -6.40 -15.92 -8.37
CA LEU A 228 -6.44 -16.68 -7.13
C LEU A 228 -7.69 -17.55 -7.12
N HIS A 229 -7.48 -18.85 -6.98
CA HIS A 229 -8.53 -19.85 -6.87
C HIS A 229 -8.62 -20.38 -5.45
N GLN A 230 -9.81 -20.29 -4.85
CA GLN A 230 -10.09 -20.87 -3.55
C GLN A 230 -11.28 -21.83 -3.63
N LEU A 231 -11.10 -23.05 -3.12
CA LEU A 231 -12.18 -24.00 -2.92
C LEU A 231 -11.89 -24.92 -1.73
N ILE A 232 -12.96 -25.51 -1.20
CA ILE A 232 -12.85 -26.67 -0.30
C ILE A 232 -13.25 -27.86 -1.15
N SER A 233 -12.33 -28.82 -1.33
CA SER A 233 -12.62 -30.02 -2.10
C SER A 233 -13.60 -30.91 -1.34
N ARG A 234 -14.25 -31.83 -2.04
CA ARG A 234 -15.12 -32.86 -1.45
C ARG A 234 -14.40 -33.74 -0.41
N ALA A 235 -13.08 -33.87 -0.52
CA ALA A 235 -12.25 -34.55 0.47
C ALA A 235 -11.99 -33.71 1.72
N GLY A 236 -12.56 -32.50 1.82
CA GLY A 236 -12.36 -31.56 2.93
C GLY A 236 -11.02 -30.81 2.86
N GLU A 237 -10.33 -30.85 1.72
CA GLU A 237 -9.05 -30.17 1.54
C GLU A 237 -9.25 -28.71 1.14
N HIS A 238 -8.54 -27.79 1.79
CA HIS A 238 -8.51 -26.41 1.37
C HIS A 238 -7.50 -26.20 0.23
N VAL A 239 -7.99 -25.70 -0.90
CA VAL A 239 -7.19 -25.33 -2.06
C VAL A 239 -7.18 -23.82 -2.15
N ASN A 240 -5.99 -23.22 -2.07
CA ASN A 240 -5.75 -21.80 -2.30
C ASN A 240 -4.60 -21.68 -3.31
N LEU A 241 -4.94 -21.57 -4.58
CA LEU A 241 -3.99 -21.63 -5.70
C LEU A 241 -3.87 -20.27 -6.37
N LEU A 242 -2.67 -19.71 -6.32
CA LEU A 242 -2.27 -18.56 -7.10
C LEU A 242 -1.74 -19.03 -8.45
N SER A 243 -2.30 -18.51 -9.53
CA SER A 243 -1.79 -18.68 -10.89
C SER A 243 -1.19 -17.36 -11.37
N GLY A 244 -0.01 -17.43 -11.98
CA GLY A 244 0.63 -16.33 -12.69
C GLY A 244 0.72 -16.63 -14.18
N ILE A 245 0.57 -15.61 -15.03
CA ILE A 245 0.64 -15.79 -16.49
C ILE A 245 1.63 -14.82 -17.13
N SER A 246 2.41 -15.32 -18.10
CA SER A 246 3.25 -14.51 -18.99
C SER A 246 2.98 -14.89 -20.43
N ARG A 247 2.57 -13.91 -21.24
CA ARG A 247 2.24 -14.09 -22.65
C ARG A 247 3.41 -13.61 -23.52
N GLY A 248 3.94 -14.52 -24.32
CA GLY A 248 4.89 -14.22 -25.40
C GLY A 248 4.17 -14.10 -26.74
N LYS A 249 4.95 -13.92 -27.82
CA LYS A 249 4.41 -13.82 -29.19
C LYS A 249 3.82 -15.15 -29.68
N ASP A 250 4.50 -16.25 -29.39
CA ASP A 250 4.15 -17.60 -29.87
C ASP A 250 4.09 -18.64 -28.72
N CYS A 251 4.21 -18.19 -27.47
CA CYS A 251 4.18 -19.04 -26.28
C CYS A 251 3.42 -18.36 -25.14
N CYS A 252 2.90 -19.17 -24.22
CA CYS A 252 2.29 -18.69 -22.98
C CYS A 252 2.77 -19.58 -21.83
N HIS A 253 3.17 -18.93 -20.74
CA HIS A 253 3.67 -19.60 -19.54
C HIS A 253 2.69 -19.37 -18.40
N ILE A 254 2.29 -20.44 -17.73
CA ILE A 254 1.38 -20.40 -16.59
C ILE A 254 2.06 -21.10 -15.43
N VAL A 255 2.26 -20.37 -14.35
CA VAL A 255 2.87 -20.89 -13.12
C VAL A 255 1.84 -20.91 -12.00
N LEU A 256 1.98 -21.86 -11.09
CA LEU A 256 0.97 -22.18 -10.09
C LEU A 256 1.64 -22.38 -8.73
N LYS A 257 1.10 -21.76 -7.69
CA LYS A 257 1.55 -21.96 -6.32
C LYS A 257 0.38 -22.11 -5.36
N GLN A 258 0.44 -23.11 -4.49
CA GLN A 258 -0.44 -23.15 -3.33
C GLN A 258 0.02 -22.14 -2.28
N ILE A 259 -0.87 -21.22 -1.94
CA ILE A 259 -0.77 -20.35 -0.77
C ILE A 259 -1.07 -21.16 0.49
N GLN A 260 -0.09 -21.20 1.41
CA GLN A 260 -0.22 -21.95 2.67
C GLN A 260 -0.92 -21.12 3.73
N ASP A 261 -0.61 -19.83 3.78
CA ASP A 261 -1.15 -18.91 4.78
C ASP A 261 -1.79 -17.71 4.10
N ASP A 262 -3.02 -17.39 4.45
CA ASP A 262 -3.78 -16.31 3.84
C ASP A 262 -4.51 -15.57 4.95
N ASP A 263 -4.04 -14.37 5.28
CA ASP A 263 -4.58 -13.59 6.40
C ASP A 263 -6.08 -13.30 6.22
N SER A 264 -6.57 -13.28 4.97
CA SER A 264 -7.98 -13.06 4.64
C SER A 264 -8.86 -14.31 4.82
N PHE A 265 -8.26 -15.49 5.04
CA PHE A 265 -8.98 -16.76 5.13
C PHE A 265 -8.51 -17.63 6.31
N ALA A 266 -9.41 -17.85 7.26
CA ALA A 266 -9.14 -18.75 8.37
C ALA A 266 -9.16 -20.23 7.94
N LEU A 267 -8.00 -20.90 8.01
CA LEU A 267 -7.86 -22.30 7.61
C LEU A 267 -8.73 -23.25 8.45
N ASN A 268 -9.02 -22.91 9.71
CA ASN A 268 -9.85 -23.69 10.65
C ASN A 268 -9.43 -25.17 10.78
N GLY A 269 -8.12 -25.44 10.76
CA GLY A 269 -7.57 -26.79 10.89
C GLY A 269 -7.82 -27.71 9.68
N ARG A 270 -8.28 -27.17 8.55
CA ARG A 270 -8.46 -27.94 7.32
C ARG A 270 -7.12 -28.39 6.76
N ARG A 271 -7.12 -29.56 6.13
CA ARG A 271 -5.93 -30.10 5.45
C ARG A 271 -5.60 -29.27 4.21
N GLN A 272 -4.31 -29.10 3.94
CA GLN A 272 -3.78 -28.48 2.73
C GLN A 272 -2.63 -29.32 2.18
N ARG A 273 -2.38 -29.23 0.88
CA ARG A 273 -1.15 -29.72 0.25
C ARG A 273 -0.30 -28.56 -0.23
N ASN A 274 1.00 -28.78 -0.39
CA ASN A 274 1.89 -27.82 -1.03
C ASN A 274 2.05 -28.16 -2.51
N ARG A 275 1.31 -27.45 -3.37
CA ARG A 275 1.36 -27.61 -4.83
C ARG A 275 2.22 -26.53 -5.46
N THR A 276 3.04 -26.92 -6.44
CA THR A 276 3.72 -25.99 -7.34
C THR A 276 3.70 -26.61 -8.74
N ALA A 277 3.39 -25.82 -9.76
CA ALA A 277 3.45 -26.25 -11.15
C ALA A 277 3.91 -25.11 -12.06
N TRP A 278 4.43 -25.48 -13.23
CA TRP A 278 5.02 -24.62 -14.25
C TRP A 278 4.57 -25.08 -15.63
#